data_AF-A0A819TYB2-F1
#
_entry.id   AF-A0A819TYB2-F1
#
_cell.length_a   1.000
_cell.length_b   1.000
_cell.length_c   1.000
_cell.angle_alpha   90.00
_cell.angle_beta   90.00
_cell.angle_gamma   90.00
#
_symmetry.space_group_name_H-M   'P 1'
#
loop_
_entity.id
_entity.type
_entity.pdbx_description
1 polymer ?
#
loop_
_entity_poly.entity_id
_entity_poly.type
_entity_poly.pdbx_seq_one_letter_code
_entity_poly.pdbx_strand_id
1 'polypeptide(L)'
;MKLFGTLPIDNVLFGTITTVSIYDLHFSPDLWGPVDPHIFYPERFATKRHPLAWIPFGAGPRNCVGMRFALLQIKELIVRLLKIYSIVDCGEQTHHSIDELKETFVIFPKNVIVRLQRRDETAR
;
A
#
# COMPACT_ATOMS: atom_id res chain seq x y z
N MET A 1 21.14 -12.50 7.84
CA MET A 1 21.00 -13.93 7.49
C MET A 1 20.22 -14.62 8.60
N LYS A 2 19.08 -15.24 8.25
CA LYS A 2 18.06 -15.94 9.09
C LYS A 2 16.79 -15.13 9.39
N LEU A 3 15.81 -15.18 8.48
CA LEU A 3 14.37 -15.23 8.79
C LEU A 3 13.60 -15.91 7.64
N PHE A 4 14.06 -17.09 7.21
CA PHE A 4 13.22 -18.05 6.47
C PHE A 4 13.36 -19.42 7.14
N GLY A 5 13.07 -19.47 8.43
CA GLY A 5 12.72 -20.73 9.08
C GLY A 5 11.26 -21.02 8.75
N THR A 6 10.95 -22.26 8.35
CA THR A 6 9.59 -22.77 8.46
C THR A 6 9.11 -22.43 9.87
N LEU A 7 8.02 -21.67 10.00
CA LEU A 7 7.36 -21.55 11.30
C LEU A 7 7.20 -22.98 11.83
N PRO A 8 7.57 -23.28 13.07
CA PRO A 8 7.28 -24.58 13.66
C PRO A 8 5.76 -24.64 13.90
N ILE A 9 5.01 -24.89 12.83
CA ILE A 9 3.54 -24.99 12.83
C ILE A 9 3.13 -26.29 13.54
N ASP A 10 4.06 -27.23 13.68
CA ASP A 10 3.87 -28.57 14.24
C ASP A 10 3.31 -28.57 15.67
N ASN A 11 3.33 -27.44 16.40
CA ASN A 11 2.84 -27.32 17.78
C ASN A 11 1.80 -26.21 17.99
N VAL A 12 1.08 -25.77 16.95
CA VAL A 12 -0.02 -24.79 17.11
C VAL A 12 -1.31 -25.51 17.50
N LEU A 13 -1.79 -25.30 18.72
CA LEU A 13 -3.03 -25.89 19.22
C LEU A 13 -4.26 -25.36 18.46
N PHE A 14 -5.28 -26.22 18.30
CA PHE A 14 -6.57 -25.80 17.75
C PHE A 14 -7.18 -24.66 18.57
N GLY A 15 -7.75 -23.67 17.88
CA GLY A 15 -8.32 -22.47 18.51
C GLY A 15 -7.32 -21.35 18.78
N THR A 16 -6.02 -21.55 18.49
CA THR A 16 -5.03 -20.47 18.56
C THR A 16 -5.33 -19.39 17.54
N ILE A 17 -5.36 -18.13 17.99
CA ILE A 17 -5.48 -16.96 17.10
C ILE A 17 -4.14 -16.75 16.39
N THR A 18 -4.17 -16.77 15.06
CA THR A 18 -2.99 -16.51 14.23
C THR A 18 -3.20 -15.22 13.46
N THR A 19 -2.19 -14.35 13.49
CA THR A 19 -2.17 -13.09 12.74
C THR A 19 -0.95 -13.03 11.84
N VAL A 20 -1.07 -12.31 10.73
CA VAL A 20 0.06 -11.98 9.86
C VAL A 20 0.24 -10.48 9.92
N SER A 21 1.43 -10.03 10.32
CA SER A 21 1.76 -8.61 10.28
C SER A 21 2.00 -8.19 8.83
N ILE A 22 0.98 -7.56 8.23
CA ILE A 22 1.05 -7.04 6.86
C ILE A 22 2.08 -5.91 6.78
N TYR A 23 2.17 -5.09 7.82
CA TYR A 23 3.15 -4.00 7.90
C TYR A 23 4.59 -4.54 7.86
N ASP A 24 4.95 -5.47 8.75
CA ASP A 24 6.33 -6.00 8.77
C ASP A 24 6.68 -6.72 7.47
N LEU A 25 5.71 -7.39 6.85
CA LEU A 25 5.89 -8.06 5.58
C LEU A 25 6.13 -7.07 4.42
N HIS A 26 5.37 -5.98 4.37
CA HIS A 26 5.44 -4.97 3.31
C HIS A 26 6.60 -3.99 3.49
N PHE A 27 7.06 -3.82 4.74
CA PHE A 27 8.15 -2.91 5.10
C PHE A 27 9.43 -3.63 5.53
N SER A 28 9.55 -4.94 5.34
CA SER A 28 10.78 -5.69 5.63
C SER A 28 11.93 -5.25 4.71
N PRO A 29 13.06 -4.75 5.25
CA PRO A 29 14.24 -4.41 4.44
C PRO A 29 14.86 -5.64 3.75
N ASP A 30 14.73 -6.82 4.33
CA ASP A 30 15.23 -8.08 3.75
C ASP A 30 14.46 -8.47 2.48
N LEU A 31 13.14 -8.20 2.44
CA LEU A 31 12.28 -8.48 1.27
C LEU A 31 12.30 -7.34 0.25
N TRP A 32 12.40 -6.10 0.73
CA TRP A 32 12.15 -4.89 -0.06
C TRP A 32 13.37 -4.00 -0.24
N GLY A 33 14.54 -4.38 0.26
CA GLY A 33 15.81 -3.72 -0.08
C GLY A 33 16.16 -3.82 -1.57
N PRO A 34 17.20 -3.08 -2.02
CA PRO A 34 18.11 -2.26 -1.23
C PRO A 34 17.60 -0.85 -0.91
N VAL A 35 16.58 -0.38 -1.64
CA VAL A 35 15.93 0.91 -1.34
C VAL A 35 15.10 0.76 -0.07
N ASP A 36 15.17 1.75 0.81
CA ASP A 36 14.39 1.81 2.05
C ASP A 36 12.90 1.53 1.74
N PRO A 37 12.28 0.52 2.38
CA PRO A 37 10.86 0.20 2.17
C PRO A 37 9.89 1.32 2.58
N HIS A 38 10.31 2.27 3.42
CA HIS A 38 9.47 3.41 3.81
C HIS A 38 9.41 4.51 2.74
N ILE A 39 10.27 4.45 1.71
CA ILE A 39 10.26 5.38 0.59
C ILE A 39 9.27 4.90 -0.48
N PHE A 40 8.42 5.80 -0.95
CA PHE A 40 7.55 5.56 -2.11
C PHE A 40 8.40 5.41 -3.38
N TYR A 41 8.65 4.16 -3.79
CA TYR A 41 9.47 3.82 -4.96
C TYR A 41 8.76 2.78 -5.84
N PRO A 42 7.83 3.19 -6.71
CA PRO A 42 7.02 2.28 -7.54
C PRO A 42 7.84 1.32 -8.41
N GLU A 43 9.02 1.74 -8.86
CA GLU A 43 9.92 0.99 -9.72
C GLU A 43 10.38 -0.32 -9.06
N ARG A 44 10.33 -0.42 -7.72
CA ARG A 44 10.66 -1.65 -6.99
C ARG A 44 9.84 -2.86 -7.42
N PHE A 45 8.61 -2.64 -7.91
CA PHE A 45 7.70 -3.70 -8.35
C PHE A 45 8.09 -4.29 -9.72
N ALA A 46 9.07 -3.72 -10.43
CA ALA A 46 9.65 -4.34 -11.63
C ALA A 46 10.48 -5.60 -11.30
N THR A 47 11.02 -5.69 -10.09
CA THR A 47 11.75 -6.89 -9.63
C THR A 47 10.77 -7.95 -9.15
N LYS A 48 10.83 -9.14 -9.76
CA LYS A 48 10.00 -10.29 -9.34
C LYS A 48 10.39 -10.75 -7.93
N ARG A 49 9.40 -10.96 -7.09
CA ARG A 49 9.53 -11.46 -5.71
C ARG A 49 8.57 -12.62 -5.48
N HIS A 50 8.69 -13.27 -4.33
CA HIS A 50 7.74 -14.29 -3.92
C HIS A 50 6.30 -13.72 -3.93
N PRO A 51 5.28 -14.45 -4.42
CA PRO A 51 3.91 -13.94 -4.54
C PRO A 51 3.29 -13.47 -3.21
N LEU A 52 3.74 -14.02 -2.08
CA LEU A 52 3.29 -13.63 -0.75
C LEU A 52 4.06 -12.45 -0.15
N ALA A 53 5.04 -11.86 -0.84
CA ALA A 53 5.76 -10.69 -0.32
C ALA A 53 4.87 -9.44 -0.27
N TRP A 54 3.83 -9.37 -1.11
CA TRP A 54 2.89 -8.25 -1.19
C TRP A 54 1.44 -8.75 -1.23
N ILE A 55 0.80 -8.76 -0.06
CA ILE A 55 -0.57 -9.25 0.15
C ILE A 55 -1.49 -8.20 0.80
N PRO A 56 -1.67 -7.00 0.18
CA PRO A 56 -2.50 -5.92 0.75
C PRO A 56 -3.99 -6.28 0.89
N PHE A 57 -4.44 -7.32 0.18
CA PHE A 57 -5.81 -7.84 0.25
C PHE A 57 -5.86 -9.23 0.92
N GLY A 58 -4.74 -9.71 1.49
CA GLY A 58 -4.59 -11.07 1.97
C GLY A 58 -4.31 -12.09 0.86
N ALA A 59 -4.29 -13.37 1.22
CA ALA A 59 -4.04 -14.48 0.31
C ALA A 59 -4.87 -15.72 0.70
N GLY A 60 -5.00 -16.67 -0.22
CA GLY A 60 -5.70 -17.93 0.01
C GLY A 60 -7.23 -17.76 0.20
N PRO A 61 -7.90 -18.70 0.91
CA PRO A 61 -9.36 -18.74 1.01
C PRO A 61 -9.97 -17.59 1.81
N ARG A 62 -9.15 -16.81 2.53
CA ARG A 62 -9.56 -15.62 3.30
C ARG A 62 -9.07 -14.31 2.67
N ASN A 63 -8.70 -14.33 1.39
CA ASN A 63 -8.43 -13.13 0.61
C ASN A 63 -9.70 -12.24 0.55
N CYS A 64 -9.51 -10.93 0.55
CA CYS A 64 -10.56 -9.95 0.39
C CYS A 64 -11.36 -10.19 -0.91
N VAL A 65 -12.65 -10.49 -0.74
CA VAL A 65 -13.60 -10.65 -1.85
C VAL A 65 -13.72 -9.37 -2.71
N GLY A 66 -13.45 -8.21 -2.12
CA GLY A 66 -13.53 -6.89 -2.77
C GLY A 66 -12.29 -6.49 -3.56
N MET A 67 -11.20 -7.28 -3.58
CA MET A 67 -9.92 -6.89 -4.18
C MET A 67 -10.06 -6.37 -5.62
N ARG A 68 -10.77 -7.12 -6.47
CA ARG A 68 -10.92 -6.76 -7.90
C ARG A 68 -11.71 -5.46 -8.07
N PHE A 69 -12.76 -5.29 -7.27
CA PHE A 69 -13.59 -4.09 -7.30
C PHE A 69 -12.83 -2.86 -6.80
N ALA A 70 -12.12 -2.98 -5.68
CA ALA A 70 -11.32 -1.90 -5.13
C ALA A 70 -10.25 -1.42 -6.12
N LEU A 71 -9.52 -2.35 -6.76
CA LEU A 71 -8.52 -2.01 -7.78
C LEU A 71 -9.14 -1.32 -9.00
N LEU A 72 -10.33 -1.74 -9.44
CA LEU A 72 -11.04 -1.11 -10.54
C LEU A 72 -11.43 0.33 -10.17
N GLN A 73 -12.05 0.53 -9.01
CA GLN A 73 -12.48 1.84 -8.55
C GLN A 73 -11.31 2.82 -8.38
N ILE A 74 -10.21 2.39 -7.77
CA ILE A 74 -9.02 3.23 -7.57
C ILE A 74 -8.43 3.65 -8.91
N LYS A 75 -8.29 2.71 -9.86
CA LYS A 75 -7.75 3.01 -11.20
C LYS A 75 -8.65 3.97 -11.95
N GLU A 76 -9.96 3.74 -11.95
CA GLU A 76 -10.91 4.61 -12.64
C GLU A 76 -10.91 6.03 -12.06
N LEU A 77 -10.89 6.15 -10.73
CA LEU A 77 -10.80 7.44 -10.04
C LEU A 77 -9.52 8.20 -10.44
N ILE A 78 -8.35 7.55 -10.34
CA ILE A 78 -7.06 8.16 -10.69
C ILE A 78 -7.04 8.60 -12.15
N VAL A 79 -7.47 7.75 -13.08
CA VAL A 79 -7.50 8.08 -14.51
C VAL A 79 -8.40 9.28 -14.78
N ARG A 80 -9.59 9.34 -14.19
CA ARG A 80 -10.50 10.49 -14.37
C ARG A 80 -9.93 11.76 -13.79
N LEU A 81 -9.38 11.70 -12.57
CA LEU A 81 -8.77 12.84 -11.91
C LEU A 81 -7.63 13.40 -12.75
N LEU A 82 -6.69 12.55 -13.19
CA LEU A 82 -5.53 12.97 -13.97
C LEU A 82 -5.88 13.42 -15.39
N LYS A 83 -7.01 12.97 -15.97
CA LYS A 83 -7.48 13.46 -17.27
C LYS A 83 -8.01 14.90 -17.22
N ILE A 84 -8.58 15.30 -16.09
CA ILE A 84 -9.27 16.59 -15.93
C ILE A 84 -8.41 17.59 -15.18
N TYR A 85 -7.57 17.12 -14.25
CA TYR A 85 -6.79 17.96 -13.35
C TYR A 85 -5.32 17.56 -13.31
N SER A 86 -4.47 18.57 -13.12
CA SER A 86 -3.11 18.42 -12.62
C SER A 86 -3.14 18.56 -11.10
N ILE A 87 -2.54 17.60 -10.41
CA ILE A 87 -2.32 17.67 -8.96
C ILE A 87 -1.07 18.53 -8.75
N VAL A 88 -1.22 19.65 -8.06
CA VAL A 88 -0.13 20.61 -7.83
C VAL A 88 0.24 20.64 -6.36
N ASP A 89 1.54 20.80 -6.10
CA ASP A 89 2.09 20.90 -4.76
C ASP A 89 1.59 22.17 -4.05
N CYS A 90 1.17 22.03 -2.79
CA CYS A 90 0.78 23.13 -1.91
C CYS A 90 1.88 23.52 -0.91
N GLY A 91 3.10 23.02 -1.06
CA GLY A 91 4.20 23.26 -0.12
C GLY A 91 3.97 22.53 1.20
N GLU A 92 4.30 23.20 2.32
CA GLU A 92 4.24 22.62 3.68
C GLU A 92 2.88 21.99 4.02
N GLN A 93 1.78 22.50 3.47
CA GLN A 93 0.43 21.99 3.71
C GLN A 93 0.20 20.59 3.12
N THR A 94 0.92 20.21 2.06
CA THR A 94 0.86 18.86 1.49
C THR A 94 1.80 17.91 2.21
N HIS A 95 2.98 18.39 2.62
CA HIS A 95 4.03 17.55 3.22
C HIS A 95 3.75 17.17 4.68
N HIS A 96 3.30 18.09 5.54
CA HIS A 96 3.02 17.80 6.95
C HIS A 96 1.72 17.02 7.20
N SER A 97 0.86 16.93 6.18
CA SER A 97 -0.48 16.37 6.33
C SER A 97 -0.48 14.84 6.52
N ILE A 98 0.57 14.15 6.08
CA ILE A 98 0.64 12.68 6.05
C ILE A 98 1.34 12.10 7.30
N ASP A 99 2.11 12.91 8.02
CA ASP A 99 2.87 12.47 9.20
C ASP A 99 1.96 12.06 10.38
N GLU A 100 0.73 12.57 10.40
CA GLU A 100 -0.25 12.24 11.42
C GLU A 100 -1.23 11.18 10.94
N LEU A 101 -0.94 9.92 11.24
CA LEU A 101 -1.85 8.81 10.97
C LEU A 101 -2.80 8.55 12.15
N LYS A 102 -4.05 8.19 11.85
CA LYS A 102 -4.97 7.57 12.81
C LYS A 102 -4.96 6.08 12.60
N GLU A 103 -4.55 5.36 13.64
CA GLU A 103 -4.46 3.91 13.64
C GLU A 103 -5.69 3.34 14.35
N THR A 104 -6.59 2.75 13.58
CA THR A 104 -7.74 1.98 14.08
C THR A 104 -7.74 0.60 13.43
N PHE A 105 -8.88 0.06 13.03
CA PHE A 105 -8.92 -1.11 12.15
C PHE A 105 -8.36 -0.80 10.75
N VAL A 106 -8.48 0.45 10.31
CA VAL A 106 -7.83 0.97 9.10
C VAL A 106 -6.91 2.13 9.47
N ILE A 107 -5.83 2.29 8.70
CA ILE A 107 -4.88 3.39 8.82
C ILE A 107 -5.27 4.46 7.81
N PHE A 108 -5.44 5.70 8.26
CA PHE A 108 -5.71 6.83 7.39
C PHE A 108 -5.05 8.11 7.93
N PRO A 109 -4.59 9.02 7.05
CA PRO A 109 -4.05 10.30 7.48
C PRO A 109 -5.14 11.17 8.13
N LYS A 110 -4.78 11.95 9.15
CA LYS A 110 -5.71 12.86 9.83
C LYS A 110 -6.27 13.91 8.90
N ASN A 111 -5.41 14.48 8.06
CA ASN A 111 -5.74 15.49 7.07
C ASN A 111 -5.02 15.15 5.77
N VAL A 112 -5.57 15.52 4.62
CA VAL A 112 -4.84 15.54 3.34
C VAL A 112 -5.31 16.76 2.56
N ILE A 113 -4.39 17.67 2.27
CA ILE A 113 -4.67 18.84 1.44
C ILE A 113 -3.96 18.68 0.11
N VAL A 114 -4.76 18.68 -0.96
CA VAL A 114 -4.33 18.61 -2.35
C VAL A 114 -4.98 19.72 -3.14
N ARG A 115 -4.21 20.39 -4.00
CA ARG A 115 -4.73 21.38 -4.94
C ARG A 115 -4.82 20.76 -6.32
N LEU A 116 -5.98 20.95 -6.94
CA LEU A 116 -6.28 20.45 -8.28
C LEU A 116 -6.40 21.66 -9.22
N GLN A 117 -5.58 21.69 -10.26
CA GLN A 117 -5.66 22.68 -11.34
C GLN A 117 -6.28 22.01 -12.55
N ARG A 118 -7.38 22.56 -13.10
CA ARG A 118 -8.00 22.00 -14.31
C ARG A 118 -7.01 22.05 -15.47
N ARG A 119 -6.93 20.96 -16.24
CA ARG A 119 -6.13 20.87 -17.48
C ARG A 119 -6.90 21.53 -18.62
N ASP A 120 -6.20 22.28 -19.46
CA ASP A 120 -6.79 22.89 -20.64
C ASP A 120 -7.21 21.80 -21.65
N GLU A 121 -8.38 21.97 -22.24
CA GLU A 121 -9.01 20.98 -23.14
C GLU A 121 -8.25 20.82 -24.48
N THR A 122 -7.30 21.71 -24.76
CA THR A 122 -6.53 21.82 -26.02
C THR A 122 -5.28 20.93 -26.10
N ALA A 123 -4.91 20.21 -25.04
CA ALA A 123 -3.69 19.37 -24.99
C ALA A 123 -3.98 17.85 -25.08
N ARG A 124 -5.04 17.47 -25.82
CA ARG A 124 -5.35 16.06 -26.14
C ARG A 124 -4.88 15.69 -27.54
#